data_AF-A0A2D6MEJ3-F1
#
_entry.id   AF-A0A2D6MEJ3-F1
#
_cell.length_a   1.000
_cell.length_b   1.000
_cell.length_c   1.000
_cell.angle_alpha   90.00
_cell.angle_beta   90.00
_cell.angle_gamma   90.00
#
_symmetry.space_group_name_H-M   'P 1'
#
loop_
_entity.id
_entity.type
_entity.pdbx_description
1 polymer ?
#
loop_
_entity_poly.entity_id
_entity_poly.type
_entity_poly.pdbx_seq_one_letter_code
_entity_poly.pdbx_strand_id
1 'polypeptide(L)'
;MPLIDPIRQLKPAPSSSRVLQSSVLTSSDTGLPTLQWGQVSLEVLGTGSLDMGSGNTLSVGYIDSYNNIIRNSLSDTSIQLLVDGYASGSVKVWGDLVVEGSQSIQNTVTFAVEDSILDLNFSGSTALAAQDSGLNVGRNGLNNARLLWDESETSWMVDKGTGTLQTIGGATGSGFLGSTNTNMSSSTMLEGANLTFEGGGEVQGLPGTPSTGSAAVSYTFVSESLFSYARNTTSKKADTVTAPSTASFNSVYTASAPDGFSSTNKDDFLFFINGQYMEHEAVTIRQEDSNLKLYIDSASLGMEFDADDEIVGWGKFTI
;
A
#
# COMPACT_ATOMS: atom_id res chain seq x y z
N MET A 1 3.83 -46.18 96.50
CA MET A 1 3.06 -46.54 95.29
C MET A 1 2.86 -45.26 94.50
N PRO A 2 3.35 -45.11 93.26
CA PRO A 2 3.06 -43.90 92.50
C PRO A 2 1.56 -43.91 92.19
N LEU A 3 0.87 -42.81 92.52
CA LEU A 3 -0.52 -42.61 92.11
C LEU A 3 -0.52 -42.59 90.57
N ILE A 4 -1.19 -43.56 89.97
CA ILE A 4 -1.51 -43.54 88.55
C ILE A 4 -2.53 -42.40 88.36
N ASP A 5 -2.21 -41.41 87.54
CA ASP A 5 -3.14 -40.37 87.13
C ASP A 5 -3.93 -40.92 85.91
N PRO A 6 -5.18 -41.36 86.09
CA PRO A 6 -5.95 -41.98 85.01
C PRO A 6 -6.19 -41.01 83.84
N ILE A 7 -6.13 -39.70 84.10
CA ILE A 7 -6.39 -38.66 83.10
C ILE A 7 -5.25 -38.62 82.07
N ARG A 8 -4.02 -38.97 82.45
CA ARG A 8 -2.85 -38.95 81.55
C ARG A 8 -2.63 -40.26 80.77
N GLN A 9 -3.34 -41.34 81.09
CA GLN A 9 -3.12 -42.67 80.50
C GLN A 9 -4.19 -43.15 79.50
N LEU A 10 -5.25 -42.36 79.26
CA LEU A 10 -6.22 -42.63 78.20
C LEU A 10 -5.59 -42.36 76.82
N LYS A 11 -4.83 -43.33 76.31
CA LYS A 11 -4.45 -43.35 74.90
C LYS A 11 -5.64 -43.89 74.11
N PRO A 12 -6.30 -43.09 73.25
CA PRO A 12 -7.42 -43.59 72.45
C PRO A 12 -6.95 -44.74 71.56
N ALA A 13 -7.83 -45.72 71.33
CA ALA A 13 -7.53 -46.83 70.42
C ALA A 13 -7.16 -46.31 69.02
N PRO A 14 -6.19 -46.91 68.32
CA PRO A 14 -5.86 -46.52 66.96
C PRO A 14 -7.08 -46.77 66.06
N SER A 15 -7.54 -45.74 65.36
CA SER A 15 -8.60 -45.87 64.37
C SER A 15 -8.12 -45.30 63.04
N SER A 16 -8.22 -46.10 61.98
CA SER A 16 -7.96 -45.66 60.62
C SER A 16 -9.17 -44.88 60.10
N SER A 17 -8.91 -43.71 59.50
CA SER A 17 -9.90 -42.87 58.78
C SER A 17 -11.10 -42.38 59.59
N ARG A 18 -10.87 -41.76 60.75
CA ARG A 18 -11.89 -40.97 61.48
C ARG A 18 -11.37 -39.54 61.71
N VAL A 19 -12.22 -38.54 61.49
CA VAL A 19 -11.92 -37.13 61.79
C VAL A 19 -12.42 -36.83 63.20
N LEU A 20 -11.62 -36.10 64.00
CA LEU A 20 -12.00 -35.64 65.33
C LEU A 20 -13.15 -34.63 65.21
N GLN A 21 -14.36 -35.03 65.62
CA GLN A 21 -15.41 -34.08 65.98
C GLN A 21 -15.23 -33.76 67.46
N SER A 22 -14.60 -32.63 67.78
CA SER A 22 -14.25 -32.33 69.18
C SER A 22 -15.49 -31.91 69.98
N SER A 23 -16.16 -32.87 70.61
CA SER A 23 -16.99 -32.63 71.78
C SER A 23 -16.48 -33.50 72.93
N VAL A 24 -16.25 -32.88 74.09
CA VAL A 24 -15.86 -33.61 75.31
C VAL A 24 -17.14 -34.21 75.89
N LEU A 25 -17.24 -35.54 75.88
CA LEU A 25 -18.30 -36.27 76.57
C LEU A 25 -17.69 -37.11 77.68
N THR A 26 -18.40 -37.28 78.80
CA THR A 26 -18.00 -38.18 79.88
C THR A 26 -18.56 -39.57 79.63
N SER A 27 -17.70 -40.59 79.66
CA SER A 27 -18.10 -41.99 79.50
C SER A 27 -19.07 -42.42 80.61
N SER A 28 -20.21 -43.02 80.26
CA SER A 28 -21.15 -43.57 81.24
C SER A 28 -20.58 -44.73 82.06
N ASP A 29 -19.55 -45.40 81.53
CA ASP A 29 -18.97 -46.60 82.12
C ASP A 29 -17.78 -46.29 83.03
N THR A 30 -17.07 -45.19 82.78
CA THR A 30 -15.84 -44.83 83.51
C THR A 30 -15.88 -43.44 84.16
N GLY A 31 -16.85 -42.59 83.83
CA GLY A 31 -16.98 -41.22 84.34
C GLY A 31 -15.89 -40.25 83.88
N LEU A 32 -14.96 -40.70 83.02
CA LEU A 32 -13.83 -39.92 82.51
C LEU A 32 -14.16 -39.27 81.15
N PRO A 33 -13.53 -38.14 80.79
CA PRO A 33 -13.64 -37.56 79.46
C PRO A 33 -13.24 -38.57 78.38
N THR A 34 -14.08 -38.76 77.38
CA THR A 34 -13.84 -39.60 76.21
C THR A 34 -14.11 -38.82 74.93
N LEU A 35 -13.42 -39.21 73.86
CA LEU A 35 -13.65 -38.67 72.52
C LEU A 35 -14.88 -39.35 71.92
N GLN A 36 -15.85 -38.56 71.49
CA GLN A 36 -16.90 -39.07 70.61
C GLN A 36 -16.41 -39.01 69.16
N TRP A 37 -16.37 -40.17 68.50
CA TRP A 37 -16.09 -40.24 67.08
C TRP A 37 -17.40 -40.13 66.29
N GLY A 38 -17.61 -39.01 65.60
CA GLY A 38 -18.66 -38.88 64.61
C GLY A 38 -18.36 -39.70 63.35
N GLN A 39 -19.40 -40.22 62.69
CA GLN A 39 -19.30 -40.57 61.28
C GLN A 39 -19.54 -39.30 60.46
N VAL A 40 -18.76 -39.11 59.39
CA VAL A 40 -19.02 -38.05 58.42
C VAL A 40 -20.34 -38.41 57.71
N SER A 41 -21.44 -37.78 58.11
CA SER A 41 -22.71 -37.88 57.38
C SER A 41 -22.72 -36.87 56.24
N LEU A 42 -23.52 -37.15 55.20
CA LEU A 42 -23.74 -36.24 54.07
C LEU A 42 -24.19 -34.84 54.53
N GLU A 43 -24.84 -34.73 55.69
CA GLU A 43 -25.30 -33.48 56.28
C GLU A 43 -24.16 -32.61 56.84
N VAL A 44 -23.05 -33.21 57.31
CA VAL A 44 -21.88 -32.46 57.82
C VAL A 44 -20.99 -31.96 56.67
N LEU A 45 -21.04 -32.62 55.51
CA LEU A 45 -20.30 -32.23 54.30
C LEU A 45 -21.08 -31.27 53.38
N GLY A 46 -22.40 -31.13 53.57
CA GLY A 46 -23.30 -30.53 52.59
C GLY A 46 -23.58 -29.03 52.73
N THR A 47 -23.19 -28.40 53.84
CA THR A 47 -23.44 -26.96 54.07
C THR A 47 -22.20 -26.30 54.69
N GLY A 48 -21.38 -25.63 53.87
CA GLY A 48 -20.21 -24.90 54.34
C GLY A 48 -19.25 -24.48 53.23
N SER A 49 -18.21 -23.73 53.60
CA SER A 49 -17.06 -23.43 52.73
C SER A 49 -16.00 -24.50 52.90
N LEU A 50 -15.45 -25.00 51.79
CA LEU A 50 -14.26 -25.83 51.81
C LEU A 50 -13.04 -24.93 51.59
N ASP A 51 -12.25 -24.69 52.64
CA ASP A 51 -10.92 -24.09 52.53
C ASP A 51 -9.87 -25.21 52.56
N MET A 52 -9.08 -25.30 51.49
CA MET A 52 -8.00 -26.30 51.38
C MET A 52 -6.68 -25.81 51.94
N GLY A 53 -6.54 -24.52 52.29
CA GLY A 53 -5.28 -23.90 52.67
C GLY A 53 -4.30 -23.77 51.50
N SER A 54 -3.23 -23.00 51.71
CA SER A 54 -2.20 -22.75 50.68
C SER A 54 -1.37 -24.01 50.38
N GLY A 55 -1.12 -24.26 49.10
CA GLY A 55 -0.24 -25.35 48.63
C GLY A 55 -0.87 -26.74 48.57
N ASN A 56 -2.16 -26.89 48.91
CA ASN A 56 -2.88 -28.16 48.82
C ASN A 56 -3.65 -28.29 47.49
N THR A 57 -3.92 -29.53 47.05
CA THR A 57 -4.59 -29.83 45.77
C THR A 57 -5.90 -30.60 45.97
N LEU A 58 -6.97 -30.23 45.23
CA LEU A 58 -8.21 -31.00 45.16
C LEU A 58 -8.11 -32.03 44.04
N SER A 59 -8.12 -33.31 44.39
CA SER A 59 -8.20 -34.39 43.41
C SER A 59 -9.57 -35.07 43.51
N VAL A 60 -10.39 -34.90 42.48
CA VAL A 60 -11.75 -35.47 42.36
C VAL A 60 -11.96 -35.97 40.93
N GLY A 61 -12.86 -36.94 40.73
CA GLY A 61 -13.14 -37.48 39.40
C GLY A 61 -13.83 -36.47 38.49
N TYR A 62 -14.88 -35.81 38.99
CA TYR A 62 -15.58 -34.71 38.32
C TYR A 62 -16.11 -33.74 39.37
N ILE A 63 -16.38 -32.50 38.94
CA ILE A 63 -17.02 -31.46 39.76
C ILE A 63 -18.35 -31.13 39.11
N ASP A 64 -19.45 -31.49 39.78
CA ASP A 64 -20.79 -31.06 39.41
C ASP A 64 -21.18 -29.82 40.24
N SER A 65 -21.19 -28.65 39.59
CA SER A 65 -21.56 -27.40 40.25
C SER A 65 -23.02 -27.04 39.98
N TYR A 66 -23.82 -26.88 41.03
CA TYR A 66 -25.26 -26.56 40.90
C TYR A 66 -25.53 -25.27 40.11
N ASN A 67 -24.66 -24.26 40.25
CA ASN A 67 -24.82 -22.96 39.58
C ASN A 67 -23.88 -22.76 38.37
N ASN A 68 -23.03 -23.73 38.03
CA ASN A 68 -22.12 -23.63 36.87
C ASN A 68 -21.22 -22.39 36.86
N ILE A 69 -20.84 -21.85 38.03
CA ILE A 69 -20.10 -20.59 38.17
C ILE A 69 -18.86 -20.80 39.03
N ILE A 70 -17.73 -20.27 38.55
CA ILE A 70 -16.48 -20.11 39.31
C ILE A 70 -16.30 -18.62 39.60
N ARG A 71 -16.04 -18.27 40.87
CA ARG A 71 -15.86 -16.89 41.35
C ARG A 71 -14.44 -16.60 41.78
N ASN A 72 -14.02 -15.34 41.68
CA ASN A 72 -12.77 -14.86 42.25
C ASN A 72 -12.90 -14.64 43.78
N SER A 73 -11.80 -14.23 44.42
CA SER A 73 -11.76 -13.92 45.86
C SER A 73 -12.63 -12.73 46.29
N LEU A 74 -13.09 -11.91 45.34
CA LEU A 74 -13.99 -10.78 45.57
C LEU A 74 -15.47 -11.14 45.35
N SER A 75 -15.76 -12.42 45.06
CA SER A 75 -17.09 -12.95 44.72
C SER A 75 -17.64 -12.54 43.35
N ASP A 76 -16.82 -11.99 42.46
CA ASP A 76 -17.23 -11.74 41.07
C ASP A 76 -17.22 -13.05 40.26
N THR A 77 -18.08 -13.14 39.25
CA THR A 77 -18.09 -14.30 38.33
C THR A 77 -16.89 -14.21 37.41
N SER A 78 -16.03 -15.23 37.42
CA SER A 78 -14.86 -15.31 36.54
C SER A 78 -15.13 -16.19 35.32
N ILE A 79 -15.71 -17.38 35.56
CA ILE A 79 -16.05 -18.36 34.53
C ILE A 79 -17.47 -18.86 34.77
N GLN A 80 -18.23 -19.04 33.69
CA GLN A 80 -19.58 -19.61 33.73
C GLN A 80 -19.73 -20.69 32.64
N LEU A 81 -20.23 -21.87 33.02
CA LEU A 81 -20.69 -22.88 32.06
C LEU A 81 -22.15 -22.60 31.71
N LEU A 82 -22.43 -22.41 30.43
CA LEU A 82 -23.74 -22.00 29.94
C LEU A 82 -24.60 -23.24 29.64
N VAL A 83 -25.85 -23.21 30.09
CA VAL A 83 -26.79 -24.35 29.98
C VAL A 83 -28.04 -24.04 29.13
N ASP A 84 -28.41 -22.77 28.98
CA ASP A 84 -29.59 -22.33 28.22
C ASP A 84 -29.20 -21.39 27.07
N GLY A 85 -29.76 -21.60 25.88
CA GLY A 85 -29.56 -20.72 24.72
C GLY A 85 -28.21 -20.86 23.99
N TYR A 86 -27.31 -21.71 24.49
CA TYR A 86 -26.00 -22.00 23.91
C TYR A 86 -25.82 -23.51 23.75
N ALA A 87 -24.85 -23.92 22.93
CA ALA A 87 -24.49 -25.35 22.83
C ALA A 87 -24.07 -25.89 24.20
N SER A 88 -24.53 -27.08 24.56
CA SER A 88 -24.18 -27.75 25.81
C SER A 88 -22.65 -27.79 26.00
N GLY A 89 -22.16 -27.30 27.13
CA GLY A 89 -20.73 -27.23 27.44
C GLY A 89 -20.03 -25.91 27.04
N SER A 90 -20.77 -24.88 26.62
CA SER A 90 -20.20 -23.56 26.33
C SER A 90 -19.64 -22.89 27.58
N VAL A 91 -18.51 -22.20 27.44
CA VAL A 91 -17.82 -21.48 28.53
C VAL A 91 -17.82 -19.99 28.24
N LYS A 92 -18.20 -19.18 29.23
CA LYS A 92 -18.02 -17.73 29.22
C LYS A 92 -16.94 -17.33 30.22
N VAL A 93 -15.95 -16.59 29.75
CA VAL A 93 -14.93 -15.92 30.56
C VAL A 93 -15.32 -14.44 30.66
N TRP A 94 -15.39 -13.90 31.87
CA TRP A 94 -15.84 -12.51 32.09
C TRP A 94 -14.70 -11.49 32.09
N GLY A 95 -13.47 -11.93 32.32
CA GLY A 95 -12.27 -11.10 32.24
C GLY A 95 -11.36 -11.52 31.09
N ASP A 96 -10.09 -11.16 31.19
CA ASP A 96 -9.09 -11.48 30.19
C ASP A 96 -8.77 -12.98 30.16
N LEU A 97 -8.48 -13.49 28.96
CA LEU A 97 -7.99 -14.85 28.75
C LEU A 97 -6.54 -14.79 28.25
N VAL A 98 -5.61 -15.20 29.11
CA VAL A 98 -4.21 -15.42 28.71
C VAL A 98 -4.01 -16.91 28.44
N VAL A 99 -3.59 -17.25 27.22
CA VAL A 99 -3.28 -18.63 26.81
C VAL A 99 -1.80 -18.73 26.49
N GLU A 100 -1.04 -19.40 27.36
CA GLU A 100 0.38 -19.63 27.18
C GLU A 100 0.65 -21.05 26.68
N GLY A 101 1.52 -21.18 25.68
CA GLY A 101 1.86 -22.46 25.07
C GLY A 101 2.28 -22.30 23.62
N SER A 102 2.55 -23.41 22.94
CA SER A 102 2.98 -23.38 21.54
C SER A 102 1.82 -23.22 20.55
N GLN A 103 0.57 -23.51 20.96
CA GLN A 103 -0.57 -23.49 20.05
C GLN A 103 -1.90 -23.24 20.79
N SER A 104 -2.76 -22.44 20.17
CA SER A 104 -4.19 -22.32 20.49
C SER A 104 -4.97 -22.55 19.21
N ILE A 105 -5.95 -23.45 19.22
CA ILE A 105 -6.72 -23.86 18.04
C ILE A 105 -8.19 -23.50 18.25
N GLN A 106 -8.74 -22.65 17.37
CA GLN A 106 -10.17 -22.34 17.31
C GLN A 106 -10.77 -23.02 16.09
N ASN A 107 -11.49 -24.13 16.32
CA ASN A 107 -12.14 -24.90 15.25
C ASN A 107 -13.64 -24.62 15.23
N THR A 108 -14.00 -23.43 14.76
CA THR A 108 -15.38 -22.98 14.65
C THR A 108 -15.74 -22.66 13.20
N VAL A 109 -17.03 -22.65 12.88
CA VAL A 109 -17.51 -22.21 11.56
C VAL A 109 -17.26 -20.71 11.36
N THR A 110 -17.38 -19.94 12.43
CA THR A 110 -17.17 -18.49 12.44
C THR A 110 -16.33 -18.10 13.65
N PHE A 111 -15.29 -17.30 13.41
CA PHE A 111 -14.54 -16.59 14.44
C PHE A 111 -14.76 -15.08 14.25
N ALA A 112 -15.30 -14.41 15.26
CA ALA A 112 -15.57 -12.98 15.22
C ALA A 112 -14.69 -12.26 16.25
N VAL A 113 -13.99 -11.23 15.80
CA VAL A 113 -13.25 -10.29 16.65
C VAL A 113 -13.98 -8.96 16.54
N GLU A 114 -14.54 -8.49 17.65
CA GLU A 114 -15.32 -7.24 17.68
C GLU A 114 -14.44 -6.00 17.90
N ASP A 115 -13.16 -6.19 18.23
CA ASP A 115 -12.20 -5.09 18.41
C ASP A 115 -11.80 -4.46 17.07
N SER A 116 -11.42 -3.18 17.09
CA SER A 116 -10.95 -2.44 15.92
C SER A 116 -9.52 -2.80 15.51
N ILE A 117 -8.72 -3.38 16.43
CA ILE A 117 -7.32 -3.71 16.20
C ILE A 117 -7.06 -5.16 16.60
N LEU A 118 -6.38 -5.91 15.73
CA LEU A 118 -5.82 -7.23 16.02
C LEU A 118 -4.30 -7.14 16.06
N ASP A 119 -3.72 -7.29 17.25
CA ASP A 119 -2.27 -7.25 17.44
C ASP A 119 -1.64 -8.61 17.15
N LEU A 120 -0.65 -8.63 16.26
CA LEU A 120 0.13 -9.81 15.89
C LEU A 120 1.61 -9.54 16.22
N ASN A 121 2.25 -10.47 16.93
CA ASN A 121 3.66 -10.37 17.36
C ASN A 121 4.02 -9.06 18.09
N PHE A 122 3.15 -8.64 19.01
CA PHE A 122 3.31 -7.41 19.78
C PHE A 122 4.15 -7.63 21.06
N SER A 123 4.95 -6.63 21.45
CA SER A 123 5.85 -6.72 22.61
C SER A 123 5.09 -6.77 23.95
N GLY A 124 5.45 -7.69 24.85
CA GLY A 124 4.89 -7.78 26.21
C GLY A 124 4.39 -9.18 26.62
N SER A 125 4.29 -10.11 25.68
CA SER A 125 4.12 -11.54 25.89
C SER A 125 5.29 -12.28 25.23
N THR A 126 5.46 -13.57 25.49
CA THR A 126 6.58 -14.44 25.04
C THR A 126 6.79 -14.57 23.52
N ALA A 127 6.12 -13.74 22.72
CA ALA A 127 6.31 -13.61 21.29
C ALA A 127 7.76 -13.16 20.99
N LEU A 128 8.50 -14.08 20.36
CA LEU A 128 9.90 -13.93 20.04
C LEU A 128 10.08 -12.86 18.95
N ALA A 129 10.98 -11.93 19.22
CA ALA A 129 11.33 -10.82 18.34
C ALA A 129 11.65 -11.27 16.89
N ALA A 130 11.21 -10.46 15.92
CA ALA A 130 11.63 -10.47 14.51
C ALA A 130 11.23 -11.70 13.67
N GLN A 131 9.99 -12.18 13.79
CA GLN A 131 9.41 -13.14 12.85
C GLN A 131 8.25 -12.53 12.06
N ASP A 132 8.15 -12.92 10.80
CA ASP A 132 7.04 -12.55 9.93
C ASP A 132 5.70 -12.89 10.59
N SER A 133 4.75 -11.98 10.43
CA SER A 133 3.47 -12.04 11.14
C SER A 133 2.33 -11.69 10.21
N GLY A 134 1.20 -12.38 10.33
CA GLY A 134 0.04 -12.07 9.50
C GLY A 134 -0.96 -13.20 9.40
N LEU A 135 -1.69 -13.20 8.29
CA LEU A 135 -2.81 -14.09 8.03
C LEU A 135 -2.49 -15.06 6.90
N ASN A 136 -2.72 -16.34 7.16
CA ASN A 136 -2.58 -17.42 6.19
C ASN A 136 -3.94 -18.06 5.92
N VAL A 137 -4.29 -18.22 4.65
CA VAL A 137 -5.52 -18.89 4.21
C VAL A 137 -5.14 -20.17 3.49
N GLY A 138 -5.38 -21.30 4.15
CA GLY A 138 -5.21 -22.62 3.58
C GLY A 138 -6.17 -22.85 2.41
N ARG A 139 -5.67 -23.38 1.29
CA ARG A 139 -6.47 -23.67 0.09
C ARG A 139 -6.40 -25.16 -0.23
N ASN A 140 -7.53 -25.76 -0.57
CA ASN A 140 -7.62 -27.20 -0.79
C ASN A 140 -6.74 -27.65 -1.98
N GLY A 141 -5.63 -28.33 -1.70
CA GLY A 141 -4.71 -28.86 -2.71
C GLY A 141 -3.89 -27.80 -3.46
N LEU A 142 -3.87 -26.56 -2.99
CA LEU A 142 -3.18 -25.42 -3.61
C LEU A 142 -2.28 -24.72 -2.59
N ASN A 143 -1.42 -23.82 -3.08
CA ASN A 143 -0.63 -22.94 -2.22
C ASN A 143 -1.56 -22.02 -1.40
N ASN A 144 -1.15 -21.71 -0.17
CA ASN A 144 -1.88 -20.81 0.70
C ASN A 144 -1.92 -19.39 0.12
N ALA A 145 -3.03 -18.70 0.31
CA ALA A 145 -3.06 -17.24 0.14
C ALA A 145 -2.60 -16.59 1.45
N ARG A 146 -1.88 -15.47 1.36
CA ARG A 146 -1.15 -14.89 2.51
C ARG A 146 -1.19 -13.37 2.49
N LEU A 147 -1.32 -12.77 3.66
CA LEU A 147 -1.06 -11.35 3.94
C LEU A 147 -0.12 -11.29 5.13
N LEU A 148 1.11 -10.87 4.91
CA LEU A 148 2.19 -10.96 5.90
C LEU A 148 2.93 -9.63 6.02
N TRP A 149 3.29 -9.26 7.24
CA TRP A 149 4.42 -8.38 7.48
C TRP A 149 5.69 -9.23 7.38
N ASP A 150 6.57 -8.86 6.44
CA ASP A 150 7.89 -9.46 6.27
C ASP A 150 8.93 -8.57 6.98
N GLU A 151 9.54 -9.09 8.03
CA GLU A 151 10.52 -8.34 8.84
C GLU A 151 11.84 -8.13 8.10
N SER A 152 12.20 -9.03 7.18
CA SER A 152 13.44 -8.93 6.40
C SER A 152 13.34 -7.85 5.33
N GLU A 153 12.17 -7.77 4.68
CA GLU A 153 11.85 -6.75 3.67
C GLU A 153 11.26 -5.48 4.29
N THR A 154 10.98 -5.47 5.59
CA THR A 154 10.34 -4.36 6.34
C THR A 154 9.07 -3.84 5.67
N SER A 155 8.26 -4.75 5.11
CA SER A 155 7.12 -4.38 4.29
C SER A 155 5.96 -5.36 4.38
N TRP A 156 4.77 -4.85 4.05
CA TRP A 156 3.60 -5.70 3.87
C TRP A 156 3.69 -6.43 2.55
N MET A 157 3.44 -7.74 2.59
CA MET A 157 3.52 -8.66 1.47
C MET A 157 2.18 -9.39 1.29
N VAL A 158 1.78 -9.62 0.04
CA VAL A 158 0.59 -10.40 -0.34
C VAL A 158 0.95 -11.53 -1.28
N ASP A 159 0.29 -12.68 -1.13
CA ASP A 159 0.31 -13.78 -2.08
C ASP A 159 -1.13 -14.25 -2.31
N LYS A 160 -1.57 -14.26 -3.57
CA LYS A 160 -2.90 -14.75 -3.97
C LYS A 160 -2.96 -16.29 -4.15
N GLY A 161 -2.01 -17.02 -3.57
CA GLY A 161 -1.83 -18.46 -3.71
C GLY A 161 -1.07 -18.85 -4.98
N THR A 162 -0.18 -17.98 -5.47
CA THR A 162 0.82 -18.33 -6.49
C THR A 162 2.05 -18.98 -5.86
N GLY A 163 2.27 -18.78 -4.56
CA GLY A 163 3.46 -19.24 -3.84
C GLY A 163 4.57 -18.18 -3.76
N THR A 164 4.40 -17.04 -4.41
CA THR A 164 5.36 -15.93 -4.40
C THR A 164 4.75 -14.72 -3.71
N LEU A 165 5.46 -14.16 -2.73
CA LEU A 165 5.05 -12.94 -2.04
C LEU A 165 5.32 -11.70 -2.92
N GLN A 166 4.42 -10.72 -2.87
CA GLN A 166 4.52 -9.44 -3.56
C GLN A 166 4.35 -8.28 -2.57
N THR A 167 5.20 -7.27 -2.67
CA THR A 167 5.15 -6.10 -1.79
C THR A 167 3.92 -5.23 -2.05
N ILE A 168 3.23 -4.83 -0.99
CA ILE A 168 2.16 -3.85 -0.98
C ILE A 168 2.78 -2.47 -0.74
N GLY A 169 2.74 -1.60 -1.75
CA GLY A 169 3.07 -0.17 -1.56
C GLY A 169 4.56 0.18 -1.42
N GLY A 170 5.46 -0.60 -2.01
CA GLY A 170 6.90 -0.29 -2.03
C GLY A 170 7.25 0.95 -2.87
N ALA A 171 8.23 1.75 -2.41
CA ALA A 171 8.71 2.98 -3.06
C ALA A 171 9.40 2.76 -4.42
N THR A 172 9.74 1.51 -4.75
CA THR A 172 10.16 1.09 -6.09
C THR A 172 9.46 -0.22 -6.41
N GLY A 173 8.76 -0.29 -7.55
CA GLY A 173 8.15 -1.53 -8.03
C GLY A 173 6.94 -2.04 -7.24
N SER A 174 5.98 -1.16 -6.89
CA SER A 174 4.66 -1.62 -6.42
C SER A 174 4.05 -2.59 -7.44
N GLY A 175 4.08 -3.87 -7.11
CA GLY A 175 3.80 -4.99 -8.00
C GLY A 175 2.33 -5.31 -8.17
N PHE A 176 1.44 -4.31 -8.08
CA PHE A 176 0.06 -4.49 -8.51
C PHE A 176 0.00 -4.56 -10.06
N LEU A 177 0.51 -5.66 -10.60
CA LEU A 177 0.41 -6.01 -12.01
C LEU A 177 -1.08 -6.14 -12.36
N GLY A 178 -1.59 -5.20 -13.16
CA GLY A 178 -2.98 -5.19 -13.64
C GLY A 178 -3.95 -4.35 -12.80
N SER A 179 -3.49 -3.51 -11.87
CA SER A 179 -4.37 -2.52 -11.25
C SER A 179 -4.49 -1.24 -12.10
N THR A 180 -5.70 -0.69 -12.19
CA THR A 180 -5.92 0.67 -12.69
C THR A 180 -5.71 1.64 -11.53
N ASN A 181 -4.57 2.35 -11.51
CA ASN A 181 -4.35 3.41 -10.54
C ASN A 181 -4.98 4.72 -11.03
N THR A 182 -6.11 5.11 -10.43
CA THR A 182 -6.78 6.41 -10.67
C THR A 182 -6.43 7.41 -9.56
N ASN A 183 -6.44 8.72 -9.87
CA ASN A 183 -6.22 9.82 -8.90
C ASN A 183 -4.81 9.87 -8.27
N MET A 184 -3.78 9.49 -9.01
CA MET A 184 -2.39 9.73 -8.58
C MET A 184 -2.07 11.23 -8.63
N SER A 185 -1.49 11.78 -7.56
CA SER A 185 -1.05 13.18 -7.49
C SER A 185 0.11 13.48 -8.45
N SER A 186 0.95 12.48 -8.73
CA SER A 186 1.99 12.52 -9.75
C SER A 186 2.31 11.10 -10.24
N SER A 187 2.84 11.00 -11.46
CA SER A 187 3.45 9.76 -11.97
C SER A 187 4.80 10.13 -12.59
N THR A 188 5.84 9.38 -12.26
CA THR A 188 7.18 9.53 -12.82
C THR A 188 7.52 8.29 -13.63
N MET A 189 7.89 8.49 -14.89
CA MET A 189 8.42 7.42 -15.74
C MET A 189 9.93 7.29 -15.48
N LEU A 190 10.39 6.07 -15.20
CA LEU A 190 11.81 5.77 -15.12
C LEU A 190 12.43 5.74 -16.52
N GLU A 191 13.77 5.77 -16.60
CA GLU A 191 14.49 5.62 -17.85
C GLU A 191 14.13 4.29 -18.54
N GLY A 192 13.73 4.36 -19.81
CA GLY A 192 13.31 3.20 -20.60
C GLY A 192 11.88 2.68 -20.31
N ALA A 193 11.11 3.36 -19.46
CA ALA A 193 9.71 3.00 -19.25
C ALA A 193 8.85 3.38 -20.47
N ASN A 194 8.00 2.45 -20.92
CA ASN A 194 7.08 2.67 -22.04
C ASN A 194 5.72 3.16 -21.53
N LEU A 195 5.18 4.18 -22.20
CA LEU A 195 3.77 4.58 -22.05
C LEU A 195 2.99 4.01 -23.21
N THR A 196 1.94 3.23 -22.93
CA THR A 196 1.04 2.67 -23.96
C THR A 196 -0.34 3.30 -23.82
N PHE A 197 -0.84 3.85 -24.92
CA PHE A 197 -2.20 4.36 -25.02
C PHE A 197 -3.03 3.35 -25.79
N GLU A 198 -4.07 2.81 -25.17
CA GLU A 198 -5.01 1.89 -25.82
C GLU A 198 -6.28 2.62 -26.28
N GLY A 199 -7.04 2.01 -27.19
CA GLY A 199 -8.36 2.54 -27.60
C GLY A 199 -8.38 3.40 -28.86
N GLY A 200 -7.27 3.50 -29.59
CA GLY A 200 -7.20 4.14 -30.92
C GLY A 200 -7.45 5.65 -30.95
N GLY A 201 -7.69 6.28 -29.80
CA GLY A 201 -7.85 7.72 -29.66
C GLY A 201 -6.51 8.46 -29.66
N GLU A 202 -6.55 9.73 -30.06
CA GLU A 202 -5.39 10.62 -30.02
C GLU A 202 -5.00 10.98 -28.57
N VAL A 203 -3.70 11.03 -28.30
CA VAL A 203 -3.15 11.46 -27.02
C VAL A 203 -3.32 12.98 -26.88
N GLN A 204 -4.17 13.41 -25.96
CA GLN A 204 -4.40 14.83 -25.65
C GLN A 204 -3.45 15.31 -24.54
N GLY A 205 -3.03 16.57 -24.61
CA GLY A 205 -2.24 17.22 -23.54
C GLY A 205 -0.71 17.14 -23.68
N LEU A 206 -0.19 16.72 -24.84
CA LEU A 206 1.24 16.87 -25.13
C LEU A 206 1.61 18.35 -25.34
N PRO A 207 2.85 18.77 -25.02
CA PRO A 207 3.30 20.15 -25.22
C PRO A 207 3.13 20.63 -26.66
N GLY A 208 2.69 21.88 -26.82
CA GLY A 208 2.56 22.54 -28.12
C GLY A 208 3.88 23.00 -28.72
N THR A 209 4.98 22.98 -27.97
CA THR A 209 6.33 23.27 -28.44
C THR A 209 7.32 22.29 -27.83
N PRO A 210 8.26 21.73 -28.61
CA PRO A 210 9.28 20.80 -28.11
C PRO A 210 10.29 21.53 -27.23
N SER A 211 10.64 20.96 -26.08
CA SER A 211 11.74 21.45 -25.24
C SER A 211 13.11 21.04 -25.76
N THR A 212 13.18 19.92 -26.50
CA THR A 212 14.38 19.38 -27.16
C THR A 212 13.95 18.61 -28.42
N GLY A 213 14.89 18.31 -29.33
CA GLY A 213 14.60 17.64 -30.61
C GLY A 213 14.05 16.21 -30.53
N SER A 214 13.97 15.61 -29.33
CA SER A 214 13.39 14.28 -29.11
C SER A 214 12.21 14.31 -28.14
N ALA A 215 11.72 15.49 -27.79
CA ALA A 215 10.54 15.63 -26.94
C ALA A 215 9.28 15.16 -27.68
N ALA A 216 8.34 14.57 -26.93
CA ALA A 216 6.99 14.34 -27.43
C ALA A 216 6.27 15.69 -27.60
N VAL A 217 5.53 15.83 -28.70
CA VAL A 217 4.83 17.06 -29.09
C VAL A 217 3.40 16.75 -29.51
N SER A 218 2.53 17.77 -29.44
CA SER A 218 1.14 17.62 -29.87
C SER A 218 1.01 17.39 -31.37
N TYR A 219 -0.08 16.73 -31.78
CA TYR A 219 -0.42 16.59 -33.20
C TYR A 219 -0.59 17.96 -33.86
N THR A 220 -1.16 18.95 -33.16
CA THR A 220 -1.29 20.33 -33.64
C THR A 220 0.06 20.91 -34.02
N PHE A 221 1.09 20.74 -33.18
CA PHE A 221 2.45 21.20 -33.52
C PHE A 221 2.96 20.53 -34.80
N VAL A 222 2.85 19.20 -34.91
CA VAL A 222 3.33 18.47 -36.09
C VAL A 222 2.58 18.87 -37.36
N SER A 223 1.25 18.93 -37.29
CA SER A 223 0.39 19.16 -38.46
C SER A 223 0.35 20.63 -38.91
N GLU A 224 0.27 21.57 -37.97
CA GLU A 224 0.07 23.00 -38.28
C GLU A 224 1.38 23.77 -38.40
N SER A 225 2.46 23.35 -37.71
CA SER A 225 3.77 24.01 -37.82
C SER A 225 4.75 23.23 -38.68
N LEU A 226 5.09 21.99 -38.30
CA LEU A 226 6.17 21.21 -38.90
C LEU A 226 5.87 20.88 -40.38
N PHE A 227 4.72 20.25 -40.65
CA PHE A 227 4.32 19.87 -42.00
C PHE A 227 3.90 21.04 -42.87
N SER A 228 3.41 22.13 -42.27
CA SER A 228 3.10 23.36 -43.00
C SER A 228 4.39 24.00 -43.51
N TYR A 229 5.39 24.16 -42.65
CA TYR A 229 6.68 24.72 -43.01
C TYR A 229 7.47 23.86 -44.00
N ALA A 230 7.59 22.55 -43.75
CA ALA A 230 8.40 21.66 -44.58
C ALA A 230 7.90 21.54 -46.03
N ARG A 231 6.59 21.72 -46.25
CA ARG A 231 5.96 21.68 -47.58
C ARG A 231 5.74 23.06 -48.19
N ASN A 232 6.17 24.13 -47.52
CA ASN A 232 5.94 25.48 -47.98
C ASN A 232 6.85 25.81 -49.16
N THR A 233 6.26 25.88 -50.35
CA THR A 233 6.92 26.33 -51.58
C THR A 233 6.01 27.33 -52.27
N THR A 234 5.93 28.55 -51.73
CA THR A 234 5.04 29.59 -52.25
C THR A 234 5.82 30.60 -53.07
N SER A 235 5.14 31.17 -54.07
CA SER A 235 5.67 32.24 -54.91
C SER A 235 5.18 33.60 -54.42
N LYS A 236 6.08 34.56 -54.25
CA LYS A 236 5.76 35.94 -53.88
C LYS A 236 6.47 36.90 -54.84
N LYS A 237 5.77 37.94 -55.26
CA LYS A 237 6.34 39.07 -55.97
C LYS A 237 6.84 40.10 -54.94
N ALA A 238 7.97 40.75 -55.23
CA ALA A 238 8.46 41.85 -54.40
C ALA A 238 7.46 43.01 -54.43
N ASP A 239 7.17 43.57 -53.26
CA ASP A 239 6.27 44.71 -53.09
C ASP A 239 6.95 46.00 -53.55
N THR A 240 8.26 46.11 -53.33
CA THR A 240 9.06 47.25 -53.80
C THR A 240 10.42 46.80 -54.34
N VAL A 241 10.84 47.42 -55.44
CA VAL A 241 12.20 47.29 -56.00
C VAL A 241 12.86 48.66 -55.90
N THR A 242 14.01 48.71 -55.24
CA THR A 242 14.84 49.90 -55.09
C THR A 242 16.14 49.67 -55.84
N ALA A 243 16.23 50.29 -57.01
CA ALA A 243 17.44 50.30 -57.81
C ALA A 243 18.63 50.87 -57.00
N PRO A 244 19.86 50.35 -57.23
CA PRO A 244 20.19 49.33 -58.22
C PRO A 244 20.17 47.90 -57.67
N SER A 245 19.81 47.66 -56.39
CA SER A 245 20.22 46.40 -55.77
C SER A 245 19.32 45.76 -54.72
N THR A 246 18.19 46.37 -54.36
CA THR A 246 17.32 45.84 -53.29
C THR A 246 15.91 45.57 -53.77
N ALA A 247 15.36 44.40 -53.42
CA ALA A 247 13.95 44.09 -53.57
C ALA A 247 13.38 43.66 -52.21
N SER A 248 12.17 44.13 -51.87
CA SER A 248 11.52 43.86 -50.59
C SER A 248 10.24 43.06 -50.80
N PHE A 249 10.09 41.97 -50.05
CA PHE A 249 8.86 41.18 -49.96
C PHE A 249 8.14 41.50 -48.65
N ASN A 250 6.81 41.48 -48.69
CA ASN A 250 5.85 42.07 -47.75
C ASN A 250 6.21 41.90 -46.27
N SER A 251 5.81 42.89 -45.48
CA SER A 251 5.98 43.02 -44.02
C SER A 251 5.29 41.94 -43.18
N VAL A 252 4.81 40.85 -43.76
CA VAL A 252 4.25 39.70 -43.04
C VAL A 252 5.02 38.42 -43.37
N TYR A 253 5.82 38.41 -44.43
CA TYR A 253 6.59 37.23 -44.77
C TYR A 253 7.91 37.21 -43.99
N THR A 254 8.01 36.25 -43.09
CA THR A 254 9.27 35.93 -42.42
C THR A 254 9.96 34.76 -43.12
N ALA A 255 11.26 34.64 -42.91
CA ALA A 255 12.01 33.42 -43.19
C ALA A 255 12.30 32.66 -41.88
N SER A 256 11.35 32.58 -40.95
CA SER A 256 11.58 31.93 -39.66
C SER A 256 11.19 30.46 -39.71
N ALA A 257 12.15 29.58 -39.46
CA ALA A 257 11.87 28.16 -39.32
C ALA A 257 11.18 27.89 -37.97
N PRO A 258 10.21 26.97 -37.89
CA PRO A 258 9.66 26.50 -36.62
C PRO A 258 10.74 25.86 -35.74
N ASP A 259 10.49 25.82 -34.44
CA ASP A 259 11.34 25.12 -33.48
C ASP A 259 11.60 23.67 -33.93
N GLY A 260 12.86 23.25 -33.88
CA GLY A 260 13.28 21.91 -34.30
C GLY A 260 13.74 21.79 -35.76
N PHE A 261 13.70 22.86 -36.56
CA PHE A 261 14.33 22.91 -37.88
C PHE A 261 15.59 23.78 -37.90
N SER A 262 16.44 23.57 -38.91
CA SER A 262 17.49 24.53 -39.27
C SER A 262 16.85 25.84 -39.71
N SER A 263 17.46 26.97 -39.32
CA SER A 263 17.01 28.30 -39.74
C SER A 263 16.87 28.38 -41.27
N THR A 264 15.75 28.93 -41.73
CA THR A 264 15.57 29.23 -43.16
C THR A 264 16.70 30.11 -43.63
N ASN A 265 17.26 29.81 -44.77
CA ASN A 265 18.35 30.56 -45.36
C ASN A 265 18.14 30.74 -46.87
N LYS A 266 19.11 31.33 -47.55
CA LYS A 266 19.02 31.63 -48.98
C LYS A 266 18.70 30.37 -49.81
N ASP A 267 19.25 29.21 -49.44
CA ASP A 267 19.11 27.95 -50.17
C ASP A 267 17.66 27.42 -50.19
N ASP A 268 16.79 27.94 -49.32
CA ASP A 268 15.36 27.63 -49.31
C ASP A 268 14.53 28.45 -50.32
N PHE A 269 15.19 29.29 -51.13
CA PHE A 269 14.56 30.18 -52.09
C PHE A 269 15.21 30.14 -53.47
N LEU A 270 14.41 30.41 -54.49
CA LEU A 270 14.81 30.72 -55.87
C LEU A 270 14.28 32.11 -56.21
N PHE A 271 15.07 32.90 -56.93
CA PHE A 271 14.68 34.26 -57.32
C PHE A 271 14.72 34.43 -58.84
N PHE A 272 13.81 35.25 -59.33
CA PHE A 272 13.66 35.56 -60.74
C PHE A 272 13.52 37.07 -60.93
N ILE A 273 14.16 37.59 -61.98
CA ILE A 273 14.05 38.97 -62.45
C ILE A 273 13.46 38.96 -63.86
N ASN A 274 12.30 39.59 -64.05
CA ASN A 274 11.58 39.63 -65.33
C ASN A 274 11.43 38.23 -65.98
N GLY A 275 11.25 37.19 -65.17
CA GLY A 275 11.13 35.80 -65.61
C GLY A 275 12.46 35.06 -65.85
N GLN A 276 13.61 35.72 -65.75
CA GLN A 276 14.93 35.10 -65.81
C GLN A 276 15.38 34.66 -64.42
N TYR A 277 15.95 33.46 -64.31
CA TYR A 277 16.54 32.96 -63.06
C TYR A 277 17.71 33.86 -62.63
N MET A 278 17.70 34.26 -61.36
CA MET A 278 18.81 34.97 -60.72
C MET A 278 19.77 33.96 -60.11
N GLU A 279 21.05 34.08 -60.45
CA GLU A 279 22.06 33.17 -59.94
C GLU A 279 22.14 33.24 -58.41
N HIS A 280 22.15 32.06 -57.79
CA HIS A 280 22.12 31.94 -56.34
C HIS A 280 23.28 32.68 -55.67
N GLU A 281 24.47 32.65 -56.26
CA GLU A 281 25.67 33.31 -55.73
C GLU A 281 25.61 34.84 -55.84
N ALA A 282 24.80 35.37 -56.77
CA ALA A 282 24.65 36.80 -56.98
C ALA A 282 23.73 37.50 -55.98
N VAL A 283 23.00 36.70 -55.21
CA VAL A 283 21.98 37.21 -54.31
C VAL A 283 22.27 36.88 -52.86
N THR A 284 21.84 37.75 -51.97
CA THR A 284 21.78 37.51 -50.53
C THR A 284 20.40 37.90 -50.03
N ILE A 285 19.94 37.23 -48.97
CA ILE A 285 18.68 37.57 -48.32
C ILE A 285 18.95 38.03 -46.89
N ARG A 286 18.14 38.96 -46.41
CA ARG A 286 18.13 39.37 -45.00
C ARG A 286 16.71 39.63 -44.56
N GLN A 287 16.40 39.22 -43.34
CA GLN A 287 15.18 39.64 -42.65
C GLN A 287 15.46 41.03 -42.05
N GLU A 288 14.71 42.04 -42.46
CA GLU A 288 14.76 43.38 -41.90
C GLU A 288 13.37 43.78 -41.43
N ASP A 289 13.22 43.88 -40.10
CA ASP A 289 11.93 43.93 -39.42
C ASP A 289 11.05 42.76 -39.90
N SER A 290 9.83 43.04 -40.35
CA SER A 290 8.93 42.03 -40.86
C SER A 290 9.03 41.81 -42.39
N ASN A 291 10.00 42.43 -43.07
CA ASN A 291 10.22 42.26 -44.51
C ASN A 291 11.38 41.31 -44.77
N LEU A 292 11.18 40.38 -45.71
CA LEU A 292 12.30 39.67 -46.33
C LEU A 292 12.85 40.54 -47.46
N LYS A 293 14.14 40.87 -47.41
CA LYS A 293 14.81 41.63 -48.46
C LYS A 293 15.80 40.76 -49.23
N LEU A 294 15.77 40.92 -50.54
CA LEU A 294 16.75 40.39 -51.48
C LEU A 294 17.71 41.51 -51.86
N TYR A 295 18.99 41.20 -51.80
CA TYR A 295 20.08 42.07 -52.19
C TYR A 295 20.89 41.42 -53.29
N ILE A 296 21.23 42.18 -54.33
CA ILE A 296 22.19 41.75 -55.36
C ILE A 296 23.52 42.46 -55.20
N ASP A 297 24.60 41.76 -55.52
CA ASP A 297 25.92 42.36 -55.64
C ASP A 297 26.12 42.93 -57.04
N SER A 298 25.71 44.18 -57.24
CA SER A 298 25.81 44.87 -58.52
C SER A 298 27.25 45.10 -58.99
N ALA A 299 28.25 45.00 -58.11
CA ALA A 299 29.65 45.25 -58.45
C ALA A 299 30.38 44.01 -58.96
N SER A 300 29.94 42.81 -58.59
CA SER A 300 30.68 41.56 -58.83
C SER A 300 30.15 40.77 -60.04
N LEU A 301 28.83 40.82 -60.29
CA LEU A 301 28.17 39.91 -61.24
C LEU A 301 27.40 40.63 -62.36
N GLY A 302 27.52 41.95 -62.46
CA GLY A 302 27.03 42.74 -63.60
C GLY A 302 25.50 42.77 -63.76
N MET A 303 24.77 42.46 -62.69
CA MET A 303 23.32 42.57 -62.63
C MET A 303 22.94 43.78 -61.77
N GLU A 304 21.99 44.58 -62.25
CA GLU A 304 21.41 45.71 -61.53
C GLU A 304 19.89 45.63 -61.65
N PHE A 305 19.18 46.07 -60.62
CA PHE A 305 17.75 46.28 -60.66
C PHE A 305 17.43 47.65 -61.23
N ASP A 306 16.41 47.70 -62.06
CA ASP A 306 15.64 48.89 -62.38
C ASP A 306 14.38 48.96 -61.49
N ALA A 307 13.85 50.17 -61.29
CA ALA A 307 12.64 50.37 -60.49
C ALA A 307 11.40 49.67 -61.08
N ASP A 308 11.40 49.41 -62.38
CA ASP A 308 10.32 48.75 -63.10
C ASP A 308 10.47 47.21 -63.18
N ASP A 309 11.54 46.64 -62.61
CA ASP A 309 11.77 45.20 -62.66
C ASP A 309 10.75 44.40 -61.84
N GLU A 310 10.34 43.26 -62.39
CA GLU A 310 9.55 42.27 -61.66
C GLU A 310 10.46 41.24 -60.99
N ILE A 311 10.53 41.32 -59.65
CA ILE A 311 11.24 40.35 -58.84
C ILE A 311 10.25 39.36 -58.21
N VAL A 312 10.45 38.07 -58.46
CA VAL A 312 9.64 36.97 -57.89
C VAL A 312 10.54 36.01 -57.14
N GLY A 313 10.24 35.77 -55.87
CA GLY A 313 10.86 34.73 -55.06
C GLY A 313 9.94 33.53 -54.94
N TRP A 314 10.49 32.32 -55.06
CA TRP A 314 9.82 31.04 -54.82
C TRP A 314 10.54 30.33 -53.68
N GLY A 315 9.82 29.97 -52.62
CA GLY A 315 10.45 29.27 -51.49
C GLY A 315 9.59 29.28 -50.23
N LYS A 316 10.27 29.23 -49.09
CA LYS A 316 9.64 29.13 -47.76
C LYS A 316 9.17 30.49 -47.22
N PHE A 317 8.24 31.15 -47.90
CA PHE A 317 7.60 32.37 -47.36
C PHE A 317 6.58 31.99 -46.29
N THR A 318 6.86 32.27 -45.01
CA THR A 318 5.93 32.04 -43.89
C THR A 318 5.23 33.32 -43.47
N ILE A 319 3.93 33.24 -43.18
CA ILE A 319 3.10 34.33 -42.61
C ILE A 319 3.17 34.25 -41.09
#